data_AF-A0A7X3R3U6-F1
#
_entry.id   AF-A0A7X3R3U6-F1
#
_cell.length_a   1.000
_cell.length_b   1.000
_cell.length_c   1.000
_cell.angle_alpha   90.00
_cell.angle_beta   90.00
_cell.angle_gamma   90.00
#
_symmetry.space_group_name_H-M   'P 1'
#
loop_
_entity.id
_entity.type
_entity.pdbx_description
1 polymer ?
#
loop_
_entity_poly.entity_id
_entity_poly.type
_entity_poly.pdbx_seq_one_letter_code
_entity_poly.pdbx_strand_id
1 'polypeptide(L)'
;MSHRTHVTLTDEQYARLCEESRRTGLSSAELVRRAIDKSYREHSSEDLEEALDASFGLWKDRDFDGAQYVDRLRRGMGRRVAKQ
;
A
#
# COMPACT_ATOMS: atom_id res chain seq x y z
N MET A 1 -6.32 22.37 -13.17
CA MET A 1 -7.57 22.50 -13.95
C MET A 1 -8.49 21.34 -13.58
N SER A 2 -9.81 21.52 -13.54
CA SER A 2 -10.77 20.43 -13.24
C SER A 2 -11.68 20.19 -14.43
N HIS A 3 -11.94 18.92 -14.75
CA HIS A 3 -12.85 18.49 -15.82
C HIS A 3 -14.11 17.86 -15.21
N ARG A 4 -15.28 18.15 -15.81
CA ARG A 4 -16.54 17.52 -15.44
C ARG A 4 -16.76 16.27 -16.29
N THR A 5 -16.95 15.13 -15.64
CA THR A 5 -17.17 13.85 -16.31
C THR A 5 -18.47 13.22 -15.79
N HIS A 6 -19.29 12.67 -16.69
CA HIS A 6 -20.44 11.85 -16.33
C HIS A 6 -20.04 10.38 -16.41
N VAL A 7 -20.27 9.63 -15.33
CA VAL A 7 -19.93 8.20 -15.22
C VAL A 7 -21.15 7.46 -14.68
N THR A 8 -21.53 6.38 -15.36
CA THR A 8 -22.58 5.47 -14.88
C THR A 8 -21.96 4.45 -13.96
N LEU A 9 -22.55 4.26 -12.77
CA LEU A 9 -22.14 3.27 -11.78
C LEU A 9 -23.21 2.20 -11.67
N THR A 10 -22.81 0.99 -11.26
CA THR A 10 -23.79 -0.01 -10.83
C THR A 10 -24.43 0.42 -9.51
N ASP A 11 -25.62 -0.11 -9.21
CA ASP A 11 -26.31 0.18 -7.95
C ASP A 11 -25.44 -0.14 -6.73
N GLU A 12 -24.71 -1.26 -6.77
CA GLU A 12 -23.79 -1.65 -5.71
C GLU A 12 -22.63 -0.66 -5.53
N GLN A 13 -22.04 -0.19 -6.64
CA GLN A 13 -20.96 0.79 -6.59
C GLN A 13 -21.44 2.12 -6.02
N TYR A 14 -22.64 2.56 -6.44
CA TYR A 14 -23.25 3.78 -5.93
C TYR A 14 -23.57 3.67 -4.43
N ALA A 15 -24.15 2.54 -4.00
CA ALA A 15 -24.46 2.29 -2.59
C ALA A 15 -23.20 2.35 -1.71
N ARG A 16 -22.10 1.70 -2.14
CA ARG A 16 -20.80 1.77 -1.44
C ARG A 16 -20.28 3.20 -1.36
N LEU A 17 -20.39 3.97 -2.45
CA LEU A 17 -19.94 5.36 -2.46
C LEU A 17 -20.73 6.24 -1.48
N CYS A 18 -22.05 6.02 -1.39
CA CYS A 18 -22.90 6.70 -0.41
C CYS A 18 -22.55 6.32 1.04
N GLU A 19 -22.30 5.05 1.31
CA GLU A 19 -21.88 4.58 2.63
C GLU A 19 -20.55 5.21 3.05
N GLU A 20 -19.57 5.21 2.16
CA GLU A 20 -18.25 5.82 2.40
C GLU A 20 -18.34 7.34 2.59
N SER A 21 -19.24 8.00 1.84
CA SER A 21 -19.51 9.43 2.02
C SER A 21 -20.04 9.72 3.42
N ARG A 22 -20.99 8.92 3.92
CA ARG A 22 -21.51 9.06 5.29
C ARG A 22 -20.44 8.76 6.34
N ARG A 23 -19.63 7.72 6.12
CA ARG A 23 -18.58 7.28 7.05
C ARG A 23 -17.47 8.31 7.21
N THR A 24 -17.12 8.99 6.12
CA THR A 24 -15.96 9.91 6.08
C THR A 24 -16.35 11.39 6.14
N GLY A 25 -17.60 11.73 5.88
CA GLY A 25 -18.05 13.11 5.69
C GLY A 25 -17.59 13.75 4.38
N LEU A 26 -16.98 12.99 3.47
CA LEU A 26 -16.47 13.48 2.19
C LEU A 26 -17.54 13.40 1.09
N SER A 27 -17.48 14.32 0.13
CA SER A 27 -18.36 14.28 -1.05
C SER A 27 -18.02 13.08 -1.95
N SER A 28 -19.02 12.58 -2.69
CA SER A 28 -18.81 11.52 -3.68
C SER A 28 -17.71 11.88 -4.70
N ALA A 29 -17.66 13.15 -5.13
CA ALA A 29 -16.63 13.61 -6.06
C ALA A 29 -15.21 13.54 -5.47
N GLU A 30 -15.07 13.82 -4.16
CA GLU A 30 -13.79 13.70 -3.46
C GLU A 30 -13.35 12.25 -3.28
N LEU A 31 -14.30 11.37 -2.94
CA LEU A 31 -14.03 9.94 -2.85
C LEU A 31 -13.59 9.36 -4.20
N VAL A 32 -14.26 9.76 -5.29
CA VAL A 32 -13.88 9.34 -6.66
C VAL A 32 -12.49 9.84 -7.02
N ARG A 33 -12.15 11.12 -6.74
CA ARG A 33 -10.79 11.64 -6.97
C ARG A 33 -9.74 10.84 -6.21
N ARG A 34 -9.93 10.60 -4.91
CA ARG A 34 -8.99 9.80 -4.11
C ARG A 34 -8.87 8.36 -4.61
N ALA A 35 -9.97 7.76 -5.05
CA ALA A 35 -9.94 6.41 -5.62
C ALA A 35 -9.14 6.38 -6.92
N ILE A 36 -9.30 7.38 -7.79
CA ILE A 36 -8.52 7.54 -9.02
C ILE A 36 -7.04 7.74 -8.66
N ASP A 37 -6.72 8.70 -7.79
CA ASP A 37 -5.35 8.96 -7.36
C ASP A 37 -4.71 7.71 -6.77
N LYS A 38 -5.43 6.95 -5.93
CA LYS A 38 -4.91 5.72 -5.35
C LYS A 38 -4.71 4.60 -6.39
N SER A 39 -5.57 4.51 -7.39
CA SER A 39 -5.57 3.41 -8.36
C SER A 39 -4.62 3.66 -9.54
N TYR A 40 -4.44 4.93 -9.89
CA TYR A 40 -3.64 5.36 -11.04
C TYR A 40 -2.46 6.24 -10.61
N ARG A 41 -2.08 6.25 -9.33
CA ARG A 41 -0.78 6.79 -8.93
C ARG A 41 0.28 5.94 -9.60
N GLU A 42 0.82 6.45 -10.69
CA GLU A 42 2.11 6.02 -11.18
C GLU A 42 3.12 6.46 -10.13
N HIS A 43 3.77 5.50 -9.47
CA HIS A 43 4.97 5.82 -8.71
C HIS A 43 5.95 6.43 -9.71
N SER A 44 6.32 7.68 -9.49
CA SER A 44 7.34 8.31 -10.33
C SER A 44 8.66 7.57 -10.11
N SER A 45 9.57 7.66 -11.08
CA SER A 45 10.95 7.22 -10.86
C SER A 45 11.57 7.94 -9.65
N GLU A 46 11.16 9.18 -9.39
CA GLU A 46 11.55 9.95 -8.20
C GLU A 46 11.01 9.35 -6.90
N ASP A 47 9.74 8.89 -6.86
CA ASP A 47 9.17 8.21 -5.68
C ASP A 47 9.94 6.92 -5.35
N LEU A 48 10.40 6.22 -6.39
CA LEU A 48 11.22 5.01 -6.24
C LEU A 48 12.64 5.35 -5.77
N GLU A 49 13.28 6.37 -6.36
CA GLU A 49 14.60 6.83 -5.95
C GLU A 49 14.60 7.32 -4.50
N GLU A 50 13.61 8.11 -4.09
CA GLU A 50 13.45 8.56 -2.70
C GLU A 50 13.25 7.37 -1.75
N ALA A 51 12.44 6.38 -2.14
CA ALA A 51 12.25 5.16 -1.34
C ALA A 51 13.55 4.32 -1.25
N LEU A 52 14.36 4.26 -2.30
CA LEU A 52 15.65 3.59 -2.31
C LEU A 52 16.66 4.33 -1.43
N ASP A 53 16.74 5.65 -1.52
CA ASP A 53 17.61 6.47 -0.69
C ASP A 53 17.23 6.39 0.79
N ALA A 54 15.93 6.47 1.10
CA ALA A 54 15.42 6.35 2.47
C ALA A 54 15.64 4.96 3.08
N SER A 55 15.68 3.92 2.25
CA SER A 55 15.90 2.54 2.71
C SER A 55 17.37 2.12 2.73
N PHE A 56 18.25 2.87 2.06
CA PHE A 56 19.67 2.59 2.01
C PHE A 56 20.29 2.62 3.41
N GLY A 57 20.94 1.52 3.79
CA GLY A 57 21.63 1.43 5.08
C GLY A 57 20.73 1.20 6.30
N LEU A 58 19.41 1.01 6.14
CA LEU A 58 18.50 0.67 7.26
C LEU A 58 18.93 -0.58 8.06
N TRP A 59 19.76 -1.43 7.47
CA TRP A 59 20.27 -2.64 8.11
C TRP A 59 21.65 -2.46 8.78
N LYS A 60 22.28 -1.30 8.64
CA LYS A 60 23.68 -1.08 9.06
C LYS A 60 23.87 -1.12 10.58
N ASP A 61 22.90 -0.64 11.33
CA ASP A 61 22.99 -0.51 12.80
C ASP A 61 22.23 -1.63 13.54
N ARG A 62 22.05 -2.78 12.87
CA ARG A 62 21.40 -3.96 13.46
C ARG A 62 22.47 -4.85 14.09
N ASP A 63 22.30 -5.19 15.36
CA ASP A 63 23.17 -6.14 16.08
C ASP A 63 22.98 -7.60 15.64
N PHE A 64 22.21 -7.85 14.58
CA PHE A 64 21.95 -9.18 14.04
C PHE A 64 21.97 -9.15 12.52
N ASP A 65 22.49 -10.22 11.93
CA ASP A 65 22.55 -10.36 10.48
C ASP A 65 21.18 -10.77 9.89
N GLY A 66 21.13 -10.78 8.55
CA GLY A 66 19.91 -11.18 7.83
C GLY A 66 19.50 -12.64 8.07
N ALA A 67 20.46 -13.54 8.30
CA ALA A 67 20.18 -14.95 8.55
C ALA A 67 19.51 -15.13 9.93
N GLN A 68 20.03 -14.48 10.96
CA GLN A 68 19.48 -14.45 12.30
C GLN A 68 18.08 -13.81 12.34
N TYR A 69 17.86 -12.76 11.54
CA TYR A 69 16.53 -12.16 11.38
C TYR A 69 15.53 -13.13 10.78
N VAL A 70 15.89 -13.77 9.66
CA VAL A 70 15.04 -14.74 8.97
C VAL A 70 14.75 -15.94 9.86
N ASP A 71 15.74 -16.43 10.60
CA ASP A 71 15.58 -17.55 11.52
C ASP A 71 14.66 -17.20 12.71
N ARG A 72 14.77 -15.97 13.25
CA ARG A 72 13.83 -15.43 14.24
C ARG A 72 12.42 -15.24 13.70
N LEU A 73 12.24 -14.91 12.43
CA LEU A 73 10.92 -14.74 11.80
C LEU A 73 10.28 -16.11 11.51
N ARG A 74 11.09 -17.09 11.13
CA ARG A 74 10.66 -18.44 10.74
C ARG A 74 10.60 -19.44 11.90
N ARG A 75 10.55 -18.97 13.16
CA ARG A 75 10.66 -19.83 14.37
C ARG A 75 10.01 -21.21 14.15
N GLY A 76 10.84 -22.24 14.04
CA GLY A 76 10.40 -23.64 13.91
C GLY A 76 10.59 -24.33 12.55
N MET A 77 10.98 -23.62 11.49
CA MET A 77 11.21 -24.25 10.16
C MET A 77 12.63 -24.85 10.01
N GLY A 78 13.68 -24.18 10.50
CA GLY A 78 15.06 -24.70 10.40
C GLY A 78 15.25 -26.04 11.12
N ARG A 79 14.52 -26.25 12.23
CA ARG A 79 14.50 -27.49 13.01
C ARG A 79 13.92 -28.69 12.27
N ARG A 80 13.13 -28.46 11.20
CA ARG A 80 12.51 -29.52 10.37
C ARG A 80 13.41 -29.96 9.22
N VAL A 81 14.28 -29.07 8.73
CA VAL A 81 15.19 -29.36 7.61
C VAL A 81 16.42 -30.12 8.09
N ALA A 82 16.90 -29.86 9.31
CA ALA A 82 18.06 -30.54 9.91
C ALA A 82 17.78 -31.99 10.40
N LYS A 83 16.60 -32.55 10.12
CA LYS A 83 16.18 -33.90 10.56
C LYS A 83 15.93 -34.88 9.39
N GLN A 84 16.40 -34.55 8.18
CA GLN A 84 16.45 -35.45 7.03
C GLN A 84 17.88 -35.92 6.79
#